data_AF-A0AAU2YQA7-F1
#
_entry.id   AF-A0AAU2YQA7-F1
#
_cell.length_a   1.000
_cell.length_b   1.000
_cell.length_c   1.000
_cell.angle_alpha   90.00
_cell.angle_beta   90.00
_cell.angle_gamma   90.00
#
_symmetry.space_group_name_H-M   'P 1'
#
loop_
_entity.id
_entity.type
_entity.pdbx_description
1 polymer ?
#
loop_
_entity_poly.entity_id
_entity_poly.type
_entity_poly.pdbx_seq_one_letter_code
_entity_poly.pdbx_strand_id
1 'polypeptide(L)'
;MTDIDKLTGLFEALGADDASGWAESEAEENIPQLARYRFLRMVWQDIDAWSSAAPDWIAAYRKEGLASGAVERAVRLGLTPGELGEIAREVAKETAFGLLYGLADPADGDLPPEVEAQLPGWCLAELSPEGKPTGRILDALYEDLDEVEPQGPAGGVA
;
A
#
# COMPACT_ATOMS: atom_id res chain seq x y z
N MET A 1 -15.10 27.71 7.38
CA MET A 1 -14.53 26.40 7.04
C MET A 1 -13.32 26.24 7.93
N THR A 2 -13.40 25.30 8.86
CA THR A 2 -12.30 24.97 9.76
C THR A 2 -11.23 24.19 8.99
N ASP A 3 -10.05 24.03 9.58
CA ASP A 3 -9.02 23.15 9.00
C ASP A 3 -9.49 21.69 8.94
N ILE A 4 -10.30 21.25 9.92
CA ILE A 4 -10.93 19.92 9.95
C ILE A 4 -11.89 19.76 8.77
N ASP A 5 -12.81 20.71 8.52
CA ASP A 5 -13.76 20.63 7.39
C ASP A 5 -13.02 20.47 6.05
N LYS A 6 -11.87 21.16 5.91
CA LYS A 6 -11.04 21.08 4.72
C LYS A 6 -10.37 19.71 4.60
N LEU A 7 -9.82 19.18 5.70
CA LEU A 7 -9.20 17.85 5.74
C LEU A 7 -10.22 16.75 5.43
N THR A 8 -11.40 16.80 6.04
CA THR A 8 -12.49 15.85 5.76
C THR A 8 -12.80 15.79 4.27
N GLY A 9 -12.99 16.95 3.62
CA GLY A 9 -13.26 16.99 2.18
C GLY A 9 -12.13 16.43 1.32
N LEU A 10 -10.87 16.50 1.77
CA LEU A 10 -9.73 15.90 1.08
C LEU A 10 -9.70 14.38 1.25
N PHE A 11 -9.99 13.86 2.44
CA PHE A 11 -10.13 12.42 2.67
C PHE A 11 -11.31 11.82 1.91
N GLU A 12 -12.45 12.49 1.88
CA GLU A 12 -13.61 12.10 1.05
C GLU A 12 -13.24 12.02 -0.44
N ALA A 13 -12.50 13.01 -0.95
CA ALA A 13 -12.03 13.02 -2.34
C ALA A 13 -11.03 11.89 -2.64
N LEU A 14 -10.31 11.41 -1.62
CA LEU A 14 -9.45 10.23 -1.71
C LEU A 14 -10.23 8.91 -1.51
N GLY A 15 -11.48 8.97 -1.06
CA GLY A 15 -12.35 7.81 -0.85
C GLY A 15 -12.13 7.12 0.50
N ALA A 16 -11.85 7.88 1.57
CA ALA A 16 -11.79 7.35 2.93
C ALA A 16 -13.19 7.02 3.48
N ASP A 17 -13.35 5.83 4.05
CA ASP A 17 -14.61 5.39 4.65
C ASP A 17 -14.98 6.19 5.91
N ASP A 18 -13.98 6.58 6.73
CA ASP A 18 -14.13 7.49 7.88
C ASP A 18 -13.31 8.78 7.70
N ALA A 19 -13.66 9.57 6.68
CA ALA A 19 -12.97 10.82 6.38
C ALA A 19 -12.94 11.82 7.56
N SER A 20 -13.95 11.80 8.42
CA SER A 20 -13.98 12.60 9.65
C SER A 20 -12.95 12.14 10.67
N GLY A 21 -12.86 10.84 10.97
CA GLY A 21 -11.92 10.29 11.94
C GLY A 21 -10.47 10.54 11.53
N TRP A 22 -10.14 10.36 10.25
CA TRP A 22 -8.80 10.69 9.72
C TRP A 22 -8.46 12.19 9.85
N ALA A 23 -9.43 13.06 9.60
CA ALA A 23 -9.24 14.52 9.73
C ALA A 23 -9.07 14.96 11.19
N GLU A 24 -9.84 14.38 12.11
CA GLU A 24 -9.71 14.62 13.55
C GLU A 24 -8.35 14.14 14.06
N SER A 25 -7.92 12.93 13.68
CA SER A 25 -6.60 12.40 14.07
C SER A 25 -5.44 13.29 13.58
N GLU A 26 -5.47 13.78 12.34
CA GLU A 26 -4.42 14.73 11.89
C GLU A 26 -4.42 16.03 12.70
N ALA A 27 -5.59 16.57 13.01
CA ALA A 27 -5.72 17.82 13.74
C ALA A 27 -5.30 17.69 15.21
N GLU A 28 -5.61 16.57 15.86
CA GLU A 28 -5.35 16.35 17.29
C GLU A 28 -3.93 15.81 17.55
N GLU A 29 -3.43 14.92 16.69
CA GLU A 29 -2.16 14.22 16.90
C GLU A 29 -0.99 14.87 16.16
N ASN A 30 -1.27 15.79 15.22
CA ASN A 30 -0.27 16.43 14.36
C ASN A 30 0.57 15.41 13.55
N ILE A 31 -0.05 14.29 13.18
CA ILE A 31 0.48 13.26 12.29
C ILE A 31 0.01 13.59 10.85
N PRO A 32 0.84 13.40 9.80
CA PRO A 32 0.45 13.71 8.43
C PRO A 32 -0.51 12.66 7.85
N GLN A 33 -1.70 12.49 8.44
CA GLN A 33 -2.68 11.45 8.07
C GLN A 33 -3.09 11.54 6.60
N LEU A 34 -3.28 12.76 6.07
CA LEU A 34 -3.66 12.91 4.67
C LEU A 34 -2.57 12.41 3.73
N ALA A 35 -1.31 12.60 4.09
CA ALA A 35 -0.18 12.08 3.33
C ALA A 35 -0.07 10.54 3.46
N ARG A 36 -0.26 9.99 4.67
CA ARG A 36 -0.29 8.55 4.93
C ARG A 36 -1.38 7.85 4.12
N TYR A 37 -2.61 8.33 4.23
CA TYR A 37 -3.76 7.79 3.50
C TYR A 37 -3.56 7.86 1.99
N ARG A 38 -3.11 9.01 1.47
CA ARG A 38 -2.82 9.16 0.04
C ARG A 38 -1.78 8.16 -0.46
N PHE A 39 -0.72 7.94 0.33
CA PHE A 39 0.32 6.98 0.00
C PHE A 39 -0.22 5.55 0.01
N LEU A 40 -0.90 5.14 1.09
CA LEU A 40 -1.43 3.78 1.22
C LEU A 40 -2.51 3.48 0.17
N ARG A 41 -3.34 4.47 -0.18
CA ARG A 41 -4.30 4.35 -1.29
C ARG A 41 -3.61 4.02 -2.61
N MET A 42 -2.48 4.68 -2.92
CA MET A 42 -1.69 4.36 -4.11
C MET A 42 -1.11 2.94 -4.03
N VAL A 43 -0.59 2.53 -2.86
CA VAL A 43 -0.10 1.15 -2.65
C VAL A 43 -1.21 0.13 -2.91
N TRP A 44 -2.42 0.37 -2.41
CA TRP A 44 -3.57 -0.49 -2.67
C TRP A 44 -3.98 -0.54 -4.14
N GLN A 45 -3.89 0.57 -4.88
CA GLN A 45 -4.13 0.55 -6.31
C GLN A 45 -3.16 -0.38 -7.06
N ASP A 46 -1.90 -0.43 -6.63
CA ASP A 46 -0.90 -1.34 -7.21
C ASP A 46 -1.12 -2.80 -6.77
N ILE A 47 -1.52 -3.03 -5.51
CA ILE A 47 -1.89 -4.36 -5.01
C ILE A 47 -3.11 -4.91 -5.78
N ASP A 48 -4.18 -4.13 -5.88
CA ASP A 48 -5.43 -4.53 -6.54
C ASP A 48 -5.26 -4.72 -8.06
N ALA A 49 -4.27 -4.07 -8.68
CA ALA A 49 -3.92 -4.29 -10.07
C ALA A 49 -3.51 -5.75 -10.35
N TRP A 50 -2.91 -6.46 -9.39
CA TRP A 50 -2.53 -7.87 -9.55
C TRP A 50 -3.73 -8.80 -9.67
N SER A 51 -4.86 -8.45 -9.05
CA SER A 51 -6.11 -9.19 -9.20
C SER A 51 -6.90 -8.71 -10.42
N SER A 52 -7.14 -7.40 -10.54
CA SER A 52 -8.00 -6.84 -11.58
C SER A 52 -7.43 -6.97 -13.00
N ALA A 53 -6.11 -6.98 -13.17
CA ALA A 53 -5.44 -7.15 -14.46
C ALA A 53 -4.96 -8.59 -14.72
N ALA A 54 -5.45 -9.57 -13.95
CA ALA A 54 -4.98 -10.96 -14.04
C ALA A 54 -4.97 -11.58 -15.43
N PRO A 55 -6.04 -11.45 -16.25
CA PRO A 55 -6.02 -11.97 -17.61
C PRO A 55 -4.86 -11.44 -18.46
N ASP A 56 -4.54 -10.15 -18.31
CA ASP A 56 -3.54 -9.46 -19.14
C ASP A 56 -2.12 -9.84 -18.75
N TRP A 57 -1.79 -9.80 -17.45
CA TRP A 57 -0.45 -10.21 -17.04
C TRP A 57 -0.23 -11.71 -17.24
N ILE A 58 -1.24 -12.57 -17.06
CA ILE A 58 -1.13 -14.00 -17.38
C ILE A 58 -0.81 -14.20 -18.85
N ALA A 59 -1.51 -13.49 -19.75
CA ALA A 59 -1.25 -13.56 -21.19
C ALA A 59 0.16 -13.08 -21.55
N ALA A 60 0.65 -12.02 -20.90
CA ALA A 60 2.01 -11.51 -21.08
C ALA A 60 3.06 -12.52 -20.60
N TYR A 61 2.88 -13.09 -19.40
CA TYR A 61 3.83 -14.04 -18.82
C TYR A 61 3.94 -15.33 -19.62
N ARG A 62 2.85 -15.84 -20.20
CA ARG A 62 2.92 -17.03 -21.06
C ARG A 62 3.75 -16.81 -22.32
N LYS A 63 3.74 -15.60 -22.88
CA LYS A 63 4.51 -15.31 -24.10
C LYS A 63 6.01 -15.26 -23.81
N GLU A 64 6.43 -14.44 -22.84
CA GLU A 64 7.84 -14.07 -22.67
C GLU A 64 8.27 -13.84 -21.21
N GLY A 65 7.44 -14.19 -20.23
CA GLY A 65 7.75 -13.94 -18.81
C GLY A 65 8.75 -14.92 -18.19
N LEU A 66 9.56 -14.47 -17.24
CA LEU A 66 10.47 -15.32 -16.46
C LEU A 66 9.74 -16.47 -15.74
N ALA A 67 8.48 -16.24 -15.34
CA ALA A 67 7.62 -17.23 -14.72
C ALA A 67 6.69 -17.98 -15.71
N SER A 68 6.91 -17.87 -17.03
CA SER A 68 6.04 -18.46 -18.07
C SER A 68 5.68 -19.92 -17.77
N GLY A 69 6.68 -20.76 -17.52
CA GLY A 69 6.46 -22.19 -17.25
C GLY A 69 5.64 -22.46 -15.98
N ALA A 70 5.71 -21.59 -14.96
CA ALA A 70 4.88 -21.74 -13.76
C ALA A 70 3.43 -21.35 -14.05
N VAL A 71 3.21 -20.21 -14.73
CA VAL A 71 1.88 -19.72 -15.11
C VAL A 71 1.18 -20.68 -16.08
N GLU A 72 1.89 -21.22 -17.06
CA GLU A 72 1.35 -22.23 -17.98
C GLU A 72 0.93 -23.51 -17.25
N ARG A 73 1.77 -24.00 -16.32
CA ARG A 73 1.45 -25.18 -15.52
C ARG A 73 0.21 -24.94 -14.65
N ALA A 74 0.12 -23.78 -13.99
CA ALA A 74 -1.01 -23.44 -13.13
C ALA A 74 -2.33 -23.48 -13.92
N VAL A 75 -2.37 -22.83 -15.09
CA VAL A 75 -3.61 -22.83 -15.89
C VAL A 75 -3.90 -24.19 -16.53
N ARG A 76 -2.87 -24.95 -16.91
CA ARG A 76 -3.07 -26.34 -17.35
C ARG A 76 -3.66 -27.23 -16.24
N LEU A 77 -3.36 -26.93 -14.98
CA LEU A 77 -3.94 -27.60 -13.82
C LEU A 77 -5.33 -27.08 -13.44
N GLY A 78 -5.85 -26.09 -14.16
CA GLY A 78 -7.22 -25.60 -14.02
C GLY A 78 -7.37 -24.31 -13.24
N LEU A 79 -6.28 -23.68 -12.77
CA LEU A 79 -6.39 -22.37 -12.12
C LEU A 79 -6.88 -21.32 -13.13
N THR A 80 -7.92 -20.61 -12.74
CA THR A 80 -8.48 -19.48 -13.47
C THR A 80 -7.62 -18.23 -13.31
N PRO A 81 -7.75 -17.24 -14.23
CA PRO A 81 -7.13 -15.94 -14.03
C PRO A 81 -7.52 -15.27 -12.71
N GLY A 82 -8.78 -15.43 -12.26
CA GLY A 82 -9.25 -14.87 -10.99
C GLY A 82 -8.48 -15.44 -9.80
N GLU A 83 -8.39 -16.76 -9.67
CA GLU A 83 -7.67 -17.41 -8.57
C GLU A 83 -6.17 -17.04 -8.56
N LEU A 84 -5.55 -16.96 -9.74
CA LEU A 84 -4.17 -16.51 -9.85
C LEU A 84 -4.00 -15.03 -9.49
N GLY A 85 -4.98 -14.20 -9.82
CA GLY A 85 -5.03 -12.79 -9.45
C GLY A 85 -5.20 -12.58 -7.96
N GLU A 86 -6.06 -13.36 -7.30
CA GLU A 86 -6.24 -13.35 -5.84
C GLU A 86 -4.93 -13.74 -5.13
N ILE A 87 -4.29 -14.83 -5.54
CA ILE A 87 -2.99 -15.23 -4.98
C ILE A 87 -1.93 -14.13 -5.20
N ALA A 88 -1.88 -13.54 -6.41
CA ALA A 88 -0.91 -12.49 -6.72
C ALA A 88 -1.16 -11.22 -5.90
N ARG A 89 -2.43 -10.85 -5.67
CA ARG A 89 -2.82 -9.73 -4.81
C ARG A 89 -2.34 -9.94 -3.38
N GLU A 90 -2.55 -11.13 -2.81
CA GLU A 90 -2.08 -11.43 -1.45
C GLU A 90 -0.55 -11.39 -1.35
N VAL A 91 0.17 -11.93 -2.34
CA VAL A 91 1.64 -11.82 -2.37
C VAL A 91 2.08 -10.34 -2.49
N ALA A 92 1.38 -9.53 -3.27
CA ALA A 92 1.65 -8.11 -3.39
C ALA A 92 1.39 -7.36 -2.07
N LYS A 93 0.30 -7.69 -1.37
CA LYS A 93 -0.04 -7.15 -0.04
C LYS A 93 1.04 -7.47 0.99
N GLU A 94 1.44 -8.73 1.11
CA GLU A 94 2.50 -9.18 2.03
C GLU A 94 3.85 -8.52 1.70
N THR A 95 4.17 -8.38 0.41
CA THR A 95 5.38 -7.68 -0.03
C THR A 95 5.33 -6.20 0.35
N ALA A 96 4.19 -5.54 0.15
CA ALA A 96 3.99 -4.15 0.54
C ALA A 96 4.11 -3.99 2.06
N PHE A 97 3.47 -4.86 2.84
CA PHE A 97 3.59 -4.86 4.30
C PHE A 97 5.06 -4.95 4.75
N GLY A 98 5.82 -5.92 4.21
CA GLY A 98 7.24 -6.08 4.53
C GLY A 98 8.08 -4.84 4.20
N LEU A 99 7.81 -4.18 3.07
CA LEU A 99 8.48 -2.93 2.71
C LEU A 99 8.12 -1.77 3.65
N LEU A 100 6.85 -1.65 4.04
CA LEU A 100 6.39 -0.62 4.98
C LEU A 100 6.93 -0.83 6.39
N TYR A 101 7.02 -2.10 6.83
CA TYR A 101 7.68 -2.45 8.07
C TYR A 101 9.16 -2.06 8.02
N GLY A 102 9.88 -2.45 6.96
CA GLY A 102 11.30 -2.10 6.78
C GLY A 102 11.58 -0.59 6.60
N LEU A 103 10.57 0.21 6.25
CA LEU A 103 10.68 1.68 6.27
C LEU A 103 10.66 2.25 7.70
N ALA A 104 9.91 1.64 8.61
CA ALA A 104 9.81 2.04 10.01
C ALA A 104 10.94 1.43 10.87
N ASP A 105 11.29 0.18 10.59
CA ASP A 105 12.36 -0.57 11.25
C ASP A 105 13.34 -1.13 10.20
N PRO A 106 14.35 -0.35 9.80
CA PRO A 106 15.30 -0.74 8.75
C PRO A 106 16.31 -1.78 9.21
N ALA A 107 16.36 -2.11 10.52
CA ALA A 107 17.23 -3.15 11.04
C ALA A 107 16.52 -4.51 10.89
N ASP A 108 17.09 -5.41 10.09
CA ASP A 108 16.63 -6.79 9.97
C ASP A 108 17.31 -7.72 10.99
N GLY A 109 18.31 -7.22 11.73
CA GLY A 109 19.07 -7.97 12.73
C GLY A 109 20.11 -8.93 12.12
N ASP A 110 20.36 -8.85 10.81
CA ASP A 110 21.29 -9.73 10.11
C ASP A 110 22.76 -9.28 10.20
N LEU A 111 23.00 -8.11 10.80
CA LEU A 111 24.33 -7.51 10.93
C LEU A 111 24.74 -7.37 12.41
N PRO A 112 26.06 -7.38 12.70
CA PRO A 112 26.53 -7.02 14.03
C PRO A 112 26.07 -5.60 14.43
N PRO A 113 25.65 -5.36 15.68
CA PRO A 113 25.11 -4.05 16.11
C PRO A 113 26.05 -2.87 15.83
N GLU A 114 27.37 -3.08 15.90
CA GLU A 114 28.37 -2.07 15.58
C GLU A 114 28.40 -1.69 14.10
N VAL A 115 28.01 -2.60 13.21
CA VAL A 115 27.89 -2.34 11.77
C VAL A 115 26.56 -1.64 11.50
N GLU A 116 25.46 -2.12 12.11
CA GLU A 116 24.13 -1.50 11.97
C GLU A 116 24.13 -0.03 12.38
N ALA A 117 24.79 0.30 13.50
CA ALA A 117 24.91 1.67 13.99
C ALA A 117 25.66 2.63 13.03
N GLN A 118 26.37 2.10 12.01
CA GLN A 118 27.08 2.89 11.00
C GLN A 118 26.30 3.02 9.69
N LEU A 119 25.17 2.33 9.53
CA LEU A 119 24.36 2.40 8.33
C LEU A 119 23.52 3.68 8.28
N PRO A 120 23.22 4.21 7.08
CA PRO A 120 22.35 5.37 6.94
C PRO A 120 20.90 4.99 7.29
N GLY A 121 20.23 5.87 8.04
CA GLY A 121 18.77 5.82 8.17
C GLY A 121 18.06 6.45 6.97
N TRP A 122 16.78 6.16 6.82
CA TRP A 122 15.88 6.78 5.85
C TRP A 122 14.50 6.98 6.46
N CYS A 123 13.69 7.83 5.83
CA CYS A 123 12.28 7.96 6.16
C CYS A 123 11.51 8.42 4.92
N LEU A 124 10.19 8.19 4.94
CA LEU A 124 9.28 8.86 4.02
C LEU A 124 8.79 10.15 4.68
N ALA A 125 8.92 11.29 3.99
CA ALA A 125 8.56 12.59 4.54
C ALA A 125 7.54 13.29 3.66
N GLU A 126 6.66 14.06 4.29
CA GLU A 126 5.66 14.85 3.58
C GLU A 126 6.30 16.08 2.93
N LEU A 127 5.84 16.38 1.71
CA LEU A 127 6.14 17.61 1.00
C LEU A 127 4.92 18.53 0.92
N SER A 128 5.15 19.83 1.00
CA SER A 128 4.14 20.84 0.66
C SER A 128 3.77 20.79 -0.82
N PRO A 129 2.68 21.45 -1.24
CA PRO A 129 2.32 21.56 -2.66
C PRO A 129 3.43 22.12 -3.56
N GLU A 130 4.33 22.94 -3.01
CA GLU A 130 5.50 23.51 -3.69
C GLU A 130 6.71 22.56 -3.72
N GLY A 131 6.57 21.33 -3.21
CA GLY A 131 7.61 20.32 -3.16
C GLY A 131 8.64 20.51 -2.05
N LYS A 132 8.33 21.31 -1.01
CA LYS A 132 9.24 21.55 0.11
C LYS A 132 8.96 20.58 1.27
N PRO A 133 9.99 20.01 1.94
CA PRO A 133 9.77 19.21 3.13
C PRO A 133 9.00 19.99 4.21
N THR A 134 7.94 19.39 4.74
CA THR A 134 7.16 19.98 5.84
C THR A 134 7.79 19.68 7.20
N GLY A 135 8.69 18.68 7.25
CA GLY A 135 9.26 18.14 8.47
C GLY A 135 8.39 17.06 9.13
N ARG A 136 7.19 16.77 8.58
CA ARG A 136 6.34 15.67 9.03
C ARG A 136 6.78 14.36 8.38
N ILE A 137 6.85 13.29 9.17
CA ILE A 137 7.32 11.97 8.76
C ILE A 137 6.11 11.02 8.65
N LEU A 138 6.09 10.20 7.61
CA LEU A 138 5.13 9.11 7.45
C LEU A 138 5.79 7.85 8.04
N ASP A 139 5.54 7.60 9.32
CA ASP A 139 6.15 6.49 10.09
C ASP A 139 5.10 5.45 10.50
N ALA A 140 5.44 4.18 10.69
CA ALA A 140 4.47 3.13 11.05
C ALA A 140 3.29 2.99 10.04
N LEU A 141 3.57 3.11 8.73
CA LEU A 141 2.57 2.92 7.67
C LEU A 141 2.04 1.49 7.57
N TYR A 142 2.79 0.52 8.09
CA TYR A 142 2.40 -0.89 8.10
C TYR A 142 1.21 -1.17 9.03
N GLU A 143 1.00 -0.33 10.06
CA GLU A 143 -0.11 -0.47 11.00
C GLU A 143 -1.46 -0.13 10.33
N ASP A 144 -1.46 0.83 9.41
CA ASP A 144 -2.66 1.32 8.73
C ASP A 144 -2.96 0.57 7.43
N LEU A 145 -2.06 -0.31 6.95
CA LEU A 145 -2.20 -0.93 5.63
C LEU A 145 -3.52 -1.70 5.49
N ASP A 146 -3.88 -2.48 6.51
CA ASP A 146 -5.14 -3.24 6.54
C ASP A 146 -6.36 -2.34 6.79
N GLU A 147 -6.20 -1.25 7.55
CA GLU A 147 -7.29 -0.33 7.85
C GLU A 147 -7.80 0.39 6.60
N VAL A 148 -6.88 0.70 5.68
CA VAL A 148 -7.19 1.39 4.42
C VAL A 148 -7.38 0.44 3.24
N GLU A 149 -7.50 -0.87 3.49
CA GLU A 149 -7.85 -1.84 2.46
C GLU A 149 -9.19 -1.46 1.82
N PRO A 150 -9.23 -1.22 0.49
CA PRO A 150 -10.48 -0.95 -0.19
C PRO A 150 -11.43 -2.10 0.04
N GLN A 151 -12.53 -1.84 0.73
CA GLN A 151 -13.61 -2.81 0.81
C GLN A 151 -14.16 -2.96 -0.60
N GLY A 152 -13.92 -4.12 -1.22
CA GLY A 152 -14.54 -4.45 -2.51
C GLY A 152 -16.05 -4.26 -2.42
N PRO A 153 -16.77 -4.05 -3.56
CA PRO A 153 -18.22 -3.95 -3.51
C PRO A 153 -18.76 -5.16 -2.74
N ALA A 154 -19.40 -4.91 -1.59
CA ALA A 154 -19.90 -5.93 -0.70
C ALA A 154 -20.59 -7.00 -1.55
N GLY A 155 -20.01 -8.21 -1.55
CA GLY A 155 -20.38 -9.29 -2.46
C GLY A 155 -21.90 -9.42 -2.57
N GLY A 156 -22.45 -8.89 -3.66
CA GLY A 156 -23.83 -9.06 -4.03
C GLY A 156 -23.99 -10.51 -4.43
N VAL A 157 -24.44 -11.33 -3.49
CA VAL A 157 -25.05 -12.61 -3.81
C VAL A 157 -26.24 -12.31 -4.72
N ALA A 158 -26.14 -12.71 -5.98
CA ALA A 158 -27.25 -12.84 -6.91
C ALA A 158 -27.11 -14.15 -7.67
#